data_AF-A0A4W5LMH9-F1
#
_entry.id   AF-A0A4W5LMH9-F1
#
_cell.length_a   1.000
_cell.length_b   1.000
_cell.length_c   1.000
_cell.angle_alpha   90.00
_cell.angle_beta   90.00
_cell.angle_gamma   90.00
#
_symmetry.space_group_name_H-M   'P 1'
#
loop_
_entity.id
_entity.type
_entity.pdbx_description
1 polymer ?
#
loop_
_entity_poly.entity_id
_entity_poly.type
_entity_poly.pdbx_seq_one_letter_code
_entity_poly.pdbx_strand_id
1 'polypeptide(L)'
;MPFSYCNTGTCDYASRNDKSYWLSTTAAVPMMPVSGRDIRAHISRCAVCETPSPAVAVHSQDYIAPTCPPGWRSLWAGYSFLMHSGAGDEGGGQSLTSSGSCLRDFRAQPFVECQGPRGTCHYFANIYSFWLTHVSLDEQFGPGPVPSVLKAADQQRRQASRCHVCTKG
;
A
#
# COMPACT_ATOMS: atom_id res chain seq x y z
N MET A 1 -5.38 -19.91 -2.42
CA MET A 1 -4.87 -19.17 -3.59
C MET A 1 -6.08 -18.67 -4.38
N PRO A 2 -6.25 -17.37 -4.67
CA PRO A 2 -7.50 -16.87 -5.26
C PRO A 2 -7.60 -17.01 -6.80
N PHE A 3 -6.64 -17.67 -7.45
CA PHE A 3 -6.63 -17.89 -8.89
C PHE A 3 -6.06 -19.28 -9.24
N SER A 4 -6.30 -19.71 -10.48
CA SER A 4 -5.70 -20.87 -11.14
C SER A 4 -5.05 -20.42 -12.44
N TYR A 5 -4.14 -21.22 -12.99
CA TYR A 5 -3.59 -20.99 -14.32
C TYR A 5 -4.00 -22.13 -15.25
N CYS A 6 -4.16 -21.83 -16.54
CA CYS A 6 -4.56 -22.81 -17.55
C CYS A 6 -3.64 -22.73 -18.76
N ASN A 7 -3.40 -23.86 -19.40
CA ASN A 7 -2.82 -23.96 -20.74
C ASN A 7 -3.92 -24.44 -21.73
N THR A 8 -3.52 -24.82 -22.95
CA THR A 8 -4.46 -25.22 -24.02
C THR A 8 -5.30 -26.48 -23.72
N GLY A 9 -4.93 -27.30 -22.73
CA GLY A 9 -5.61 -28.56 -22.42
C GLY A 9 -5.89 -28.83 -20.95
N THR A 10 -5.23 -28.13 -20.02
CA THR A 10 -5.39 -28.34 -18.58
C THR A 10 -5.39 -27.03 -17.79
N CYS A 11 -6.05 -27.05 -16.64
CA CYS A 11 -5.99 -26.00 -15.63
C CYS A 11 -5.44 -26.57 -14.33
N ASP A 12 -4.55 -25.83 -13.70
CA ASP A 12 -3.84 -26.21 -12.49
C ASP A 12 -4.16 -25.21 -11.37
N TYR A 13 -4.42 -25.74 -10.18
CA TYR A 13 -4.74 -24.95 -8.99
C TYR A 13 -3.71 -25.19 -7.90
N ALA A 14 -3.08 -24.10 -7.42
CA ALA A 14 -2.14 -24.10 -6.30
C ALA A 14 -0.98 -25.13 -6.38
N SER A 15 -0.63 -25.58 -7.59
CA SER A 15 0.42 -26.58 -7.84
C SER A 15 1.79 -25.96 -8.13
N ARG A 16 1.83 -24.69 -8.55
CA ARG A 16 3.05 -23.91 -8.78
C ARG A 16 3.32 -22.96 -7.61
N ASN A 17 4.57 -22.48 -7.50
CA ASN A 17 5.01 -21.47 -6.52
C ASN A 17 4.42 -20.06 -6.74
N ASP A 18 3.17 -19.97 -7.16
CA ASP A 18 2.45 -18.72 -7.33
C ASP A 18 2.13 -18.09 -5.97
N LYS A 19 1.99 -16.76 -5.98
CA LYS A 19 1.83 -15.92 -4.78
C LYS A 19 0.64 -14.99 -4.93
N SER A 20 0.09 -14.57 -3.81
CA SER A 20 -0.90 -13.50 -3.72
C SER A 20 -0.48 -12.51 -2.64
N TYR A 21 -0.76 -11.22 -2.85
CA TYR A 21 -0.45 -10.17 -1.90
C TYR A 21 -1.74 -9.50 -1.44
N TRP A 22 -1.84 -9.23 -0.15
CA TRP A 22 -3.03 -8.65 0.46
C TRP A 22 -2.64 -7.49 1.36
N LEU A 23 -3.45 -6.42 1.39
CA LEU A 23 -3.30 -5.38 2.41
C LEU A 23 -3.37 -6.01 3.81
N SER A 24 -2.48 -5.58 4.69
CA SER A 24 -2.31 -6.16 6.02
C SER A 24 -3.05 -5.37 7.12
N THR A 25 -3.23 -5.98 8.29
CA THR A 25 -3.79 -5.34 9.51
C THR A 25 -2.69 -4.81 10.44
N THR A 26 -3.09 -4.21 11.57
CA THR A 26 -2.19 -3.80 12.68
C THR A 26 -1.70 -4.97 13.54
N ALA A 27 -2.05 -6.21 13.20
CA ALA A 27 -1.58 -7.37 13.95
C ALA A 27 -0.03 -7.41 13.97
N ALA A 28 0.54 -7.83 15.09
CA ALA A 28 1.99 -7.94 15.24
C ALA A 28 2.55 -8.89 14.18
N VAL A 29 3.69 -8.52 13.58
CA VAL A 29 4.34 -9.36 12.57
C VAL A 29 4.78 -10.67 13.23
N PRO A 30 4.30 -11.83 12.76
CA PRO A 30 4.64 -13.12 13.35
C PRO A 30 6.09 -13.47 13.01
N MET A 31 6.77 -14.18 13.93
CA MET A 31 8.14 -14.66 13.71
C MET A 31 8.24 -15.78 12.66
N MET A 32 7.14 -16.50 12.43
CA MET A 32 7.05 -17.63 11.51
C MET A 32 5.84 -17.45 10.58
N PRO A 33 5.85 -18.09 9.39
CA PRO A 33 4.69 -18.07 8.50
C PRO A 33 3.41 -18.56 9.19
N VAL A 34 2.33 -17.78 9.05
CA VAL A 34 1.02 -18.12 9.60
C VAL A 34 0.21 -18.94 8.60
N SER A 35 -0.65 -19.82 9.10
CA SER A 35 -1.45 -20.74 8.29
C SER A 35 -2.90 -20.83 8.79
N GLY A 36 -3.76 -21.44 7.98
CA GLY A 36 -5.14 -21.75 8.37
C GLY A 36 -5.94 -20.51 8.84
N ARG A 37 -6.56 -20.62 10.02
CA ARG A 37 -7.43 -19.57 10.56
C ARG A 37 -6.66 -18.35 11.06
N ASP A 38 -5.39 -18.51 11.42
CA ASP A 38 -4.57 -17.43 11.99
C ASP A 38 -4.25 -16.35 10.93
N ILE A 39 -4.24 -16.73 9.65
CA ILE A 39 -4.11 -15.79 8.52
C ILE A 39 -5.16 -14.67 8.61
N ARG A 40 -6.37 -14.98 9.09
CA ARG A 40 -7.50 -14.01 9.15
C ARG A 40 -7.14 -12.74 9.91
N ALA A 41 -6.33 -12.84 10.96
CA ALA A 41 -5.94 -11.69 11.76
C ALA A 41 -5.05 -10.70 10.98
N HIS A 42 -4.41 -11.14 9.91
CA HIS A 42 -3.45 -10.38 9.12
C HIS A 42 -4.00 -9.81 7.82
N ILE A 43 -5.21 -10.19 7.39
CA ILE A 43 -5.81 -9.72 6.13
C ILE A 43 -6.73 -8.53 6.38
N SER A 44 -6.45 -7.40 5.72
CA SER A 44 -7.30 -6.22 5.75
C SER A 44 -8.68 -6.47 5.14
N ARG A 45 -9.64 -5.58 5.45
CA ARG A 45 -11.00 -5.62 4.93
C ARG A 45 -11.25 -4.40 4.06
N CYS A 46 -12.09 -4.55 3.04
CA CYS A 46 -12.51 -3.47 2.17
C CYS A 46 -14.04 -3.38 2.11
N ALA A 47 -14.53 -2.21 1.73
CA ALA A 47 -15.93 -1.95 1.39
C ALA A 47 -15.98 -1.26 0.03
N VAL A 48 -16.97 -1.62 -0.79
CA VAL A 48 -17.25 -0.99 -2.07
C VAL A 48 -18.52 -0.17 -1.88
N CYS A 49 -18.44 1.13 -2.15
CA CYS A 49 -19.52 2.07 -1.93
C CYS A 49 -19.92 2.74 -3.24
N GLU A 50 -21.22 2.96 -3.45
CA GLU A 50 -21.72 3.79 -4.53
C GLU A 50 -21.60 5.27 -4.15
N THR A 51 -21.12 6.12 -5.07
CA THR A 51 -20.99 7.56 -4.85
C THR A 51 -21.55 8.35 -6.03
N PRO A 52 -22.19 9.52 -5.81
CA PRO A 52 -22.72 10.36 -6.89
C PRO A 52 -21.65 10.95 -7.82
N SER A 53 -20.41 11.05 -7.34
CA SER A 53 -19.27 11.58 -8.09
C SER A 53 -18.02 10.76 -7.77
N PRO A 54 -17.05 10.70 -8.70
CA PRO A 54 -15.79 10.00 -8.47
C PRO A 54 -15.03 10.57 -7.26
N ALA A 55 -14.30 9.70 -6.56
CA ALA A 55 -13.34 10.10 -5.54
C ALA A 55 -11.95 10.27 -6.17
N VAL A 56 -11.22 11.30 -5.75
CA VAL A 56 -9.86 11.62 -6.23
C VAL A 56 -8.95 11.83 -5.03
N ALA A 57 -7.74 11.29 -5.11
CA ALA A 57 -6.68 11.58 -4.15
C ALA A 57 -5.90 12.84 -4.54
N VAL A 58 -5.62 13.68 -3.55
CA VAL A 58 -4.74 14.86 -3.66
C VAL A 58 -3.57 14.64 -2.71
N HIS A 59 -2.35 14.93 -3.15
CA HIS A 59 -1.11 14.69 -2.41
C HIS A 59 -0.38 16.00 -2.14
N SER A 60 0.10 16.22 -0.92
CA SER A 60 0.76 17.49 -0.56
C SER A 60 2.25 17.50 -0.87
N GLN A 61 2.90 16.33 -0.92
CA GLN A 61 4.37 16.25 -0.81
C GLN A 61 4.89 16.97 0.44
N ASP A 62 4.10 16.91 1.51
CA ASP A 62 4.34 17.53 2.81
C ASP A 62 3.88 16.58 3.95
N TYR A 63 4.39 16.79 5.16
CA TYR A 63 3.95 16.12 6.38
C TYR A 63 2.56 16.59 6.84
N ILE A 64 2.02 17.66 6.25
CA ILE A 64 0.66 18.17 6.43
C ILE A 64 -0.24 17.69 5.29
N ALA A 65 -1.44 17.20 5.62
CA ALA A 65 -2.41 16.75 4.62
C ALA A 65 -2.98 17.95 3.82
N PRO A 66 -3.13 17.82 2.49
CA PRO A 66 -3.71 18.90 1.69
C PRO A 66 -5.18 19.08 2.02
N THR A 67 -5.70 20.29 1.82
CA THR A 67 -7.15 20.55 1.85
C THR A 67 -7.80 20.06 0.56
N CYS A 68 -9.05 19.62 0.65
CA CYS A 68 -9.82 19.33 -0.57
C CYS A 68 -10.03 20.61 -1.39
N PRO A 69 -10.09 20.52 -2.74
CA PRO A 69 -10.37 21.67 -3.58
C PRO A 69 -11.72 22.32 -3.24
N PRO A 70 -11.90 23.63 -3.52
CA PRO A 70 -13.19 24.30 -3.32
C PRO A 70 -14.35 23.57 -4.01
N GLY A 71 -15.46 23.36 -3.30
CA GLY A 71 -16.63 22.63 -3.80
C GLY A 71 -16.52 21.10 -3.73
N TRP A 72 -15.48 20.56 -3.09
CA TRP A 72 -15.31 19.12 -2.85
C TRP A 72 -15.52 18.80 -1.37
N ARG A 73 -16.08 17.63 -1.10
CA ARG A 73 -16.21 17.07 0.26
C ARG A 73 -15.05 16.13 0.56
N SER A 74 -14.58 16.18 1.81
CA SER A 74 -13.61 15.25 2.36
C SER A 74 -14.23 13.86 2.55
N LEU A 75 -13.48 12.82 2.19
CA LEU A 75 -13.81 11.43 2.50
C LEU A 75 -12.86 10.88 3.58
N TRP A 76 -11.54 11.00 3.38
CA TRP A 76 -10.54 10.70 4.41
C TRP A 76 -9.18 11.32 4.09
N ALA A 77 -8.34 11.50 5.12
CA ALA A 77 -6.92 11.83 4.97
C ALA A 77 -6.04 10.60 5.24
N GLY A 78 -4.81 10.62 4.73
CA GLY A 78 -3.89 9.49 4.84
C GLY A 78 -2.45 9.82 4.46
N TYR A 79 -1.75 8.81 3.96
CA TYR A 79 -0.37 8.83 3.49
C TYR A 79 -0.29 8.40 2.03
N SER A 80 0.60 9.07 1.29
CA SER A 80 0.77 8.96 -0.15
C SER A 80 1.53 7.68 -0.54
N PHE A 81 0.81 6.60 -0.75
CA PHE A 81 1.33 5.31 -1.20
C PHE A 81 1.46 5.27 -2.72
N LEU A 82 2.65 4.92 -3.21
CA LEU A 82 2.96 4.92 -4.64
C LEU A 82 2.95 3.51 -5.23
N MET A 83 3.75 2.61 -4.66
CA MET A 83 3.95 1.25 -5.17
C MET A 83 4.51 0.32 -4.11
N HIS A 84 4.54 -0.97 -4.43
CA HIS A 84 5.21 -2.00 -3.65
C HIS A 84 5.97 -2.95 -4.57
N SER A 85 6.99 -3.59 -4.03
CA SER A 85 7.64 -4.75 -4.64
C SER A 85 7.67 -5.91 -3.66
N GLY A 86 7.71 -7.12 -4.21
CA GLY A 86 7.78 -8.37 -3.48
C GLY A 86 8.79 -9.31 -4.12
N ALA A 87 8.53 -10.61 -4.02
CA ALA A 87 9.49 -11.60 -4.47
C ALA A 87 9.76 -11.56 -5.98
N GLY A 88 11.05 -11.51 -6.34
CA GLY A 88 11.52 -11.47 -7.74
C GLY A 88 11.49 -10.09 -8.36
N ASP A 89 11.46 -9.02 -7.54
CA ASP A 89 11.30 -7.62 -7.95
C ASP A 89 9.97 -7.33 -8.68
N GLU A 90 9.05 -8.29 -8.66
CA GLU A 90 7.68 -8.14 -9.10
C GLU A 90 6.88 -7.29 -8.11
N GLY A 91 5.91 -6.53 -8.60
CA GLY A 91 5.19 -5.59 -7.77
C GLY A 91 4.02 -4.92 -8.47
N GLY A 92 3.53 -3.85 -7.86
CA GLY A 92 2.42 -3.09 -8.40
C GLY A 92 2.36 -1.68 -7.84
N GLY A 93 1.77 -0.79 -8.62
CA GLY A 93 1.59 0.62 -8.26
C GLY A 93 0.13 1.02 -8.10
N GLN A 94 -0.06 2.25 -7.63
CA GLN A 94 -1.36 2.94 -7.63
C GLN A 94 -1.27 4.17 -8.53
N SER A 95 -2.36 4.50 -9.21
CA SER A 95 -2.49 5.83 -9.79
C SER A 95 -2.56 6.86 -8.66
N LEU A 96 -1.78 7.94 -8.74
CA LEU A 96 -1.82 9.04 -7.76
C LEU A 96 -3.15 9.79 -7.75
N THR A 97 -4.00 9.62 -8.77
CA THR A 97 -5.37 10.15 -8.75
C THR A 97 -6.39 9.21 -8.11
N SER A 98 -6.05 7.92 -7.97
CA SER A 98 -6.92 6.90 -7.37
C SER A 98 -6.97 7.07 -5.86
N SER A 99 -8.13 6.82 -5.24
CA SER A 99 -8.21 6.75 -3.78
C SER A 99 -7.29 5.68 -3.15
N GLY A 100 -6.86 4.69 -3.94
CA GLY A 100 -5.93 3.64 -3.52
C GLY A 100 -4.51 4.13 -3.22
N SER A 101 -4.08 5.28 -3.77
CA SER A 101 -2.79 5.89 -3.44
C SER A 101 -2.79 6.59 -2.06
N CYS A 102 -3.93 6.63 -1.35
CA CYS A 102 -4.07 7.36 -0.09
C CYS A 102 -4.49 6.44 1.06
N LEU A 103 -3.53 5.71 1.62
CA LEU A 103 -3.75 4.79 2.74
C LEU A 103 -3.90 5.58 4.05
N ARG A 104 -4.98 5.31 4.81
CA ARG A 104 -5.27 6.03 6.07
C ARG A 104 -4.16 5.87 7.11
N ASP A 105 -3.58 4.67 7.17
CA ASP A 105 -2.53 4.30 8.11
C ASP A 105 -1.22 4.06 7.39
N PHE A 106 -0.17 4.77 7.81
CA PHE A 106 1.18 4.48 7.38
C PHE A 106 1.69 3.18 8.02
N ARG A 107 2.25 2.29 7.19
CA ARG A 107 3.01 1.12 7.65
C ARG A 107 4.18 0.85 6.71
N ALA A 108 5.36 0.55 7.26
CA ALA A 108 6.51 0.16 6.45
C ALA A 108 6.25 -1.13 5.65
N GLN A 109 5.44 -2.05 6.18
CA GLN A 109 4.98 -3.26 5.50
C GLN A 109 3.44 -3.33 5.47
N PRO A 110 2.80 -2.61 4.54
CA PRO A 110 1.35 -2.53 4.46
C PRO A 110 0.71 -3.74 3.76
N PHE A 111 1.50 -4.72 3.32
CA PHE A 111 1.05 -5.94 2.65
C PHE A 111 1.66 -7.20 3.26
N VAL A 112 0.97 -8.32 3.10
CA VAL A 112 1.44 -9.66 3.45
C VAL A 112 1.47 -10.54 2.21
N GLU A 113 2.54 -11.33 2.05
CA GLU A 113 2.68 -12.31 0.96
C GLU A 113 2.08 -13.65 1.40
N CYS A 114 1.24 -14.24 0.55
CA CYS A 114 0.64 -15.56 0.76
C CYS A 114 1.05 -16.53 -0.36
N GLN A 115 1.61 -17.68 0.02
CA GLN A 115 2.12 -18.71 -0.88
C GLN A 115 1.06 -19.79 -1.12
N GLY A 116 0.80 -20.10 -2.39
CA GLY A 116 -0.27 -21.03 -2.79
C GLY A 116 -0.08 -22.46 -2.31
N PRO A 117 0.98 -23.15 -2.74
CA PRO A 117 1.19 -24.57 -2.43
C PRO A 117 1.27 -24.86 -0.93
N ARG A 118 1.79 -23.89 -0.16
CA ARG A 118 1.99 -24.03 1.29
C ARG A 118 0.78 -23.59 2.10
N GLY A 119 -0.12 -22.77 1.53
CA GLY A 119 -1.24 -22.19 2.27
C GLY A 119 -0.81 -21.31 3.44
N THR A 120 0.35 -20.67 3.33
CA THR A 120 0.98 -19.86 4.39
C THR A 120 1.12 -18.41 3.97
N CYS A 121 1.04 -17.47 4.91
CA CYS A 121 1.32 -16.06 4.69
C CYS A 121 2.43 -15.54 5.61
N HIS A 122 3.24 -14.60 5.13
CA HIS A 122 4.34 -14.02 5.91
C HIS A 122 4.77 -12.62 5.41
N TYR A 123 5.51 -11.90 6.26
CA TYR A 123 6.09 -10.60 5.96
C TYR A 123 7.59 -10.78 5.73
N PHE A 124 7.99 -10.89 4.46
CA PHE A 124 9.41 -11.09 4.12
C PHE A 124 10.16 -9.76 4.07
N ALA A 125 11.47 -9.80 4.38
CA ALA A 125 12.31 -8.62 4.41
C ALA A 125 12.53 -7.96 3.03
N ASN A 126 12.30 -8.71 1.95
CA ASN A 126 12.39 -8.22 0.58
C ASN A 126 11.07 -7.62 0.05
N ILE A 127 10.04 -7.49 0.90
CA ILE A 127 8.81 -6.78 0.55
C ILE A 127 9.02 -5.31 0.90
N TYR A 128 9.05 -4.45 -0.13
CA TYR A 128 9.24 -3.01 0.04
C TYR A 128 7.95 -2.26 -0.26
N SER A 129 7.74 -1.16 0.47
CA SER A 129 6.69 -0.18 0.19
C SER A 129 7.31 1.16 -0.13
N PHE A 130 6.75 1.83 -1.13
CA PHE A 130 7.24 3.10 -1.66
C PHE A 130 6.17 4.17 -1.45
N TRP A 131 6.61 5.29 -0.86
CA TRP A 131 5.76 6.39 -0.45
C TRP A 131 6.30 7.66 -1.09
N LEU A 132 5.42 8.59 -1.50
CA LEU A 132 5.88 9.93 -1.86
C LEU A 132 6.52 10.58 -0.63
N THR A 133 7.59 11.35 -0.84
CA THR A 133 8.30 12.02 0.25
C THR A 133 7.84 13.46 0.41
N HIS A 134 8.12 14.04 1.58
CA HIS A 134 8.17 15.49 1.74
C HIS A 134 9.32 16.07 0.90
N VAL A 135 9.04 17.14 0.14
CA VAL A 135 10.04 17.87 -0.64
C VAL A 135 9.77 19.36 -0.45
N SER A 136 10.70 20.10 0.15
CA SER A 136 10.55 21.54 0.31
C SER A 136 10.81 22.27 -1.02
N LEU A 137 10.28 23.48 -1.17
CA LEU A 137 10.42 24.29 -2.40
C LEU A 137 11.89 24.59 -2.74
N ASP A 138 12.72 24.82 -1.72
CA ASP A 138 14.14 25.12 -1.89
C ASP A 138 14.95 23.88 -2.32
N GLU A 139 14.48 22.69 -1.98
CA GLU A 139 15.13 21.41 -2.29
C GLU A 139 14.71 20.84 -3.66
N GLN A 140 13.57 21.26 -4.20
CA GLN A 140 12.96 20.68 -5.41
C GLN A 140 13.91 20.68 -6.62
N PHE A 141 14.73 21.72 -6.76
CA PHE A 141 15.73 21.88 -7.82
C PHE A 141 17.14 22.10 -7.28
N GLY A 142 17.35 21.76 -6.00
CA GLY A 142 18.66 21.85 -5.35
C GLY A 142 19.67 20.84 -5.90
N PRO A 143 20.87 20.74 -5.29
CA PRO A 143 21.97 19.86 -5.73
C PRO A 143 21.68 18.35 -5.60
N GLY A 144 20.43 17.95 -5.32
CA GLY A 144 19.97 16.58 -5.14
C GLY A 144 19.65 16.25 -3.67
N PRO A 145 18.88 15.18 -3.43
CA PRO A 145 18.47 14.79 -2.08
C PRO A 145 19.66 14.26 -1.26
N VAL A 146 19.72 14.61 0.03
CA VAL A 146 20.70 14.05 0.98
C VAL A 146 20.25 12.64 1.42
N PRO A 147 21.05 11.58 1.18
CA PRO A 147 20.70 10.23 1.60
C PRO A 147 20.57 10.14 3.12
N SER A 148 19.49 9.53 3.61
CA SER A 148 19.28 9.28 5.03
C SER A 148 18.58 7.95 5.29
N VAL A 149 18.85 7.35 6.45
CA VAL A 149 18.23 6.10 6.90
C VAL A 149 17.34 6.39 8.10
N LEU A 150 16.03 6.24 7.92
CA LEU A 150 15.04 6.53 8.95
C LEU A 150 14.69 5.26 9.74
N LYS A 151 15.16 5.18 10.99
CA LYS A 151 14.92 4.03 11.87
C LYS A 151 13.67 4.21 12.74
N ALA A 152 13.42 5.43 13.23
CA ALA A 152 12.30 5.69 14.12
C ALA A 152 10.98 5.79 13.33
N ALA A 153 9.92 5.14 13.82
CA ALA A 153 8.61 5.12 13.16
C ALA A 153 8.04 6.53 12.93
N ASP A 154 8.24 7.45 13.86
CA ASP A 154 7.76 8.83 13.73
C ASP A 154 8.52 9.62 12.66
N GLN A 155 9.82 9.34 12.48
CA GLN A 155 10.60 9.93 11.39
C GLN A 155 10.10 9.39 10.03
N GLN A 156 9.86 8.08 9.93
CA GLN A 156 9.30 7.47 8.71
C GLN A 156 7.94 8.08 8.34
N ARG A 157 7.05 8.27 9.32
CA ARG A 157 5.74 8.89 9.11
C ARG A 157 5.83 10.36 8.68
N ARG A 158 6.77 11.13 9.24
CA ARG A 158 6.96 12.55 8.87
C ARG A 158 7.59 12.69 7.49
N GLN A 159 8.44 11.75 7.10
CA GLN A 159 9.03 11.74 5.76
C GLN A 159 8.00 11.41 4.67
N ALA A 160 7.03 10.54 4.99
CA ALA A 160 5.96 10.18 4.07
C ALA A 160 4.99 11.35 3.85
N SER A 161 4.85 11.74 2.58
CA SER A 161 3.88 12.72 2.11
C SER A 161 2.46 12.33 2.54
N ARG A 162 1.67 13.34 2.87
CA ARG A 162 0.25 13.19 3.21
C ARG A 162 -0.65 13.37 1.99
N CYS A 163 -1.85 12.83 2.12
CA CYS A 163 -2.86 12.89 1.07
C CYS A 163 -4.25 13.07 1.66
N HIS A 164 -5.17 13.46 0.80
CA HIS A 164 -6.58 13.62 1.10
C HIS A 164 -7.40 13.06 -0.06
N VAL A 165 -8.34 12.17 0.24
CA VAL A 165 -9.33 11.69 -0.73
C VAL A 165 -10.58 12.54 -0.61
N CYS A 166 -10.97 13.11 -1.74
CA CYS A 166 -12.06 14.06 -1.87
C CYS A 166 -13.02 13.59 -2.96
N THR A 167 -14.26 14.04 -2.91
CA THR A 167 -15.21 13.86 -4.02
C THR A 167 -16.00 15.14 -4.24
N LYS A 168 -16.41 15.42 -5.47
CA LYS A 168 -17.16 16.62 -5.79
C LYS A 168 -18.54 16.57 -5.13
N GLY A 169 -18.92 17.67 -4.47
CA GLY A 169 -20.22 17.84 -3.81
C GLY A 169 -21.34 18.14 -4.79
#